data_AF-S7NSG3-F1
#
_entry.id   AF-S7NSG3-F1
#
_cell.length_a   1.000
_cell.length_b   1.000
_cell.length_c   1.000
_cell.angle_alpha   90.00
_cell.angle_beta   90.00
_cell.angle_gamma   90.00
#
_symmetry.space_group_name_H-M   'P 1'
#
loop_
_entity.id
_entity.type
_entity.pdbx_description
1 polymer ?
#
loop_
_entity_poly.entity_id
_entity_poly.type
_entity_poly.pdbx_seq_one_letter_code
_entity_poly.pdbx_strand_id
1 'polypeptide(L)'
;MKVFCNMETGETCVYPNPANVPKKNWWSSKSKDKKHIWFGETINGGFHFSYGDDNLAPNTANVQMTFLRLLSTEGSQNITYHCKNSIAYLDEAAGNLKKALLIQGSNDVEIRAEGNSRFTYTVLKDGCTKHTGKWGKTMIEYRSQKTSRLPIIDIAPMDIGGPEQEFGVDIGPVCFL
;
A
#
# COMPACT_ATOMS: atom_id res chain seq x y z
N MET A 1 -18.73 -13.37 -1.30
CA MET A 1 -17.86 -12.17 -1.35
C MET A 1 -18.60 -11.11 -2.13
N LYS A 2 -18.81 -9.92 -1.55
CA LYS A 2 -19.41 -8.78 -2.25
C LYS A 2 -18.30 -8.01 -2.97
N VAL A 3 -18.54 -7.66 -4.23
CA VAL A 3 -17.57 -6.98 -5.10
C VAL A 3 -18.24 -5.83 -5.85
N PHE A 4 -17.43 -4.94 -6.42
CA PHE A 4 -17.88 -4.01 -7.45
C PHE A 4 -17.50 -4.56 -8.83
N CYS A 5 -18.43 -4.52 -9.78
CA CYS A 5 -18.17 -4.88 -11.16
C CYS A 5 -18.20 -3.61 -12.02
N ASN A 6 -17.09 -3.28 -12.66
CA ASN A 6 -17.06 -2.23 -13.66
C ASN A 6 -17.56 -2.80 -14.98
N MET A 7 -18.80 -2.49 -15.37
CA MET A 7 -19.40 -3.05 -16.59
C MET A 7 -18.88 -2.40 -17.88
N GLU A 8 -18.14 -1.29 -17.79
CA GLU A 8 -17.50 -0.66 -18.95
C GLU A 8 -16.16 -1.34 -19.28
N THR A 9 -15.36 -1.66 -18.25
CA THR A 9 -14.03 -2.29 -18.42
C THR A 9 -14.07 -3.81 -18.29
N GLY A 10 -15.05 -4.36 -17.59
CA GLY A 10 -15.13 -5.78 -17.21
C GLY A 10 -14.43 -6.10 -15.88
N GLU A 11 -13.85 -5.12 -15.19
CA GLU A 11 -13.08 -5.36 -13.97
C GLU A 11 -13.96 -5.83 -12.80
N THR A 12 -13.44 -6.80 -12.03
CA THR A 12 -13.98 -7.19 -10.73
C THR A 12 -13.10 -6.63 -9.61
N CYS A 13 -13.67 -5.75 -8.78
CA CYS A 13 -12.97 -5.05 -7.71
C CYS A 13 -13.38 -5.57 -6.33
N VAL A 14 -12.40 -6.07 -5.57
CA VAL A 14 -12.56 -6.57 -4.20
C VAL A 14 -12.05 -5.52 -3.22
N TYR A 15 -12.89 -5.10 -2.29
CA TYR A 15 -12.54 -4.09 -1.31
C TYR A 15 -11.75 -4.66 -0.13
N PRO A 16 -10.82 -3.88 0.44
CA PRO A 16 -10.16 -4.21 1.68
C PRO A 16 -11.12 -4.09 2.87
N ASN A 17 -10.86 -4.86 3.91
CA ASN A 17 -11.50 -4.72 5.19
C ASN A 17 -10.50 -5.06 6.31
N PRO A 18 -10.10 -4.08 7.16
CA PRO A 18 -10.50 -2.68 7.13
C PRO A 18 -9.92 -1.92 5.92
N ALA A 19 -10.61 -0.87 5.47
CA ALA A 19 -10.20 -0.07 4.31
C ALA A 19 -9.25 1.10 4.64
N ASN A 20 -8.99 1.36 5.92
CA ASN A 20 -8.10 2.44 6.34
C ASN A 20 -7.24 2.07 7.56
N VAL A 21 -6.08 2.71 7.62
CA VAL A 21 -5.17 2.77 8.75
C VAL A 21 -5.25 4.19 9.33
N PRO A 22 -5.66 4.35 10.60
CA PRO A 22 -5.82 5.66 11.22
C PRO A 22 -4.57 6.55 11.13
N LYS A 23 -4.79 7.86 11.01
CA LYS A 23 -3.74 8.89 10.98
C LYS A 23 -3.21 9.15 12.39
N LYS A 24 -1.98 8.71 12.69
CA LYS A 24 -1.31 8.99 13.97
C LYS A 24 0.20 8.74 13.89
N ASN A 25 0.90 9.00 14.99
CA ASN A 25 2.26 8.52 15.18
C ASN A 25 2.22 7.00 15.46
N TRP A 26 2.64 6.22 14.48
CA TRP A 26 2.67 4.75 14.54
C TRP A 26 4.01 4.20 15.04
N TRP A 27 5.10 4.95 14.89
CA TRP A 27 6.43 4.46 15.15
C TRP A 27 7.32 5.54 15.74
N SER A 28 8.02 5.18 16.81
CA SER A 28 9.03 6.01 17.46
C SER A 28 10.33 5.23 17.55
N SER A 29 11.44 5.85 17.15
CA SER A 29 12.76 5.24 17.19
C SER A 29 13.79 6.24 17.72
N LYS A 30 14.69 5.75 18.57
CA LYS A 30 15.86 6.52 19.05
C LYS A 30 17.06 6.40 18.10
N SER A 31 17.00 5.53 17.09
CA SER A 31 18.08 5.33 16.12
C SER A 31 18.12 6.49 15.12
N LYS A 32 19.34 6.93 14.77
CA LYS A 32 19.56 7.87 13.66
C LYS A 32 19.48 7.19 12.29
N ASP A 33 19.71 5.89 12.24
CA ASP A 33 19.64 5.13 10.99
C ASP A 33 18.18 4.81 10.67
N LYS A 34 17.69 5.42 9.58
CA LYS A 34 16.37 5.13 9.05
C LYS A 34 16.44 3.94 8.10
N LYS A 35 15.54 2.99 8.31
CA LYS A 35 15.30 1.84 7.46
C LYS A 35 13.80 1.70 7.23
N HIS A 36 13.41 0.93 6.23
CA HIS A 36 12.03 0.55 6.02
C HIS A 36 11.53 -0.29 7.19
N ILE A 37 10.34 0.05 7.70
CA ILE A 37 9.69 -0.65 8.82
C ILE A 37 8.32 -1.13 8.34
N TRP A 38 8.13 -2.45 8.26
CA TRP A 38 6.85 -3.05 7.87
C TRP A 38 5.76 -2.75 8.90
N PHE A 39 4.63 -2.23 8.42
CA PHE A 39 3.52 -1.84 9.27
C PHE A 39 2.89 -3.06 9.93
N GLY A 40 2.48 -4.06 9.15
CA GLY A 40 1.84 -5.28 9.64
C GLY A 40 2.75 -6.14 10.51
N GLU A 41 4.04 -6.22 10.18
CA GLU A 41 4.97 -7.15 10.84
C GLU A 41 5.67 -6.57 12.07
N THR A 42 6.01 -5.27 12.06
CA THR A 42 6.92 -4.68 13.06
C THR A 42 6.25 -3.65 13.97
N ILE A 43 5.26 -2.90 13.48
CA ILE A 43 4.66 -1.80 14.23
C ILE A 43 3.60 -2.32 15.21
N ASN A 44 3.67 -1.89 16.48
CA ASN A 44 2.66 -2.23 17.48
C ASN A 44 1.26 -1.75 17.06
N GLY A 45 0.32 -2.68 16.97
CA GLY A 45 -1.05 -2.42 16.50
C GLY A 45 -1.17 -2.30 14.99
N GLY A 46 -0.10 -2.58 14.24
CA GLY A 46 -0.16 -2.81 12.81
C GLY A 46 -0.79 -4.17 12.48
N PHE A 47 -1.21 -4.31 11.24
CA PHE A 47 -1.85 -5.52 10.71
C PHE A 47 -1.64 -5.62 9.20
N HIS A 48 -1.59 -6.84 8.67
CA HIS A 48 -1.62 -7.06 7.23
C HIS A 48 -3.01 -6.75 6.65
N PHE A 49 -3.05 -6.18 5.46
CA PHE A 49 -4.31 -5.83 4.81
C PHE A 49 -5.05 -7.07 4.34
N SER A 50 -6.32 -7.18 4.74
CA SER A 50 -7.25 -8.23 4.34
C SER A 50 -8.30 -7.70 3.37
N TYR A 51 -8.89 -8.60 2.58
CA TYR A 51 -9.84 -8.28 1.50
C TYR A 51 -11.04 -9.21 1.57
N GLY A 52 -12.20 -8.67 1.19
CA GLY A 52 -13.48 -9.37 1.29
C GLY A 52 -14.26 -9.04 2.56
N ASP A 53 -15.36 -9.77 2.77
CA ASP A 53 -16.35 -9.50 3.81
C ASP A 53 -16.05 -10.32 5.07
N ASP A 54 -16.19 -9.71 6.25
CA ASP A 54 -15.95 -10.36 7.56
C ASP A 54 -16.95 -11.47 7.87
N ASN A 55 -18.11 -11.48 7.21
CA ASN A 55 -19.14 -12.49 7.40
C ASN A 55 -18.85 -13.81 6.67
N LEU A 56 -17.73 -13.89 5.95
CA LEU A 56 -17.35 -15.11 5.24
C LEU A 56 -16.74 -16.13 6.20
N ALA A 57 -17.00 -17.41 5.94
CA ALA A 57 -16.31 -18.48 6.64
C ALA A 57 -14.78 -18.35 6.45
N PRO A 58 -13.96 -18.75 7.44
CA PRO A 58 -12.51 -18.65 7.38
C PRO A 58 -11.95 -19.17 6.04
N ASN A 59 -10.95 -18.48 5.49
CA ASN A 59 -10.28 -18.78 4.21
C ASN A 59 -11.13 -18.63 2.94
N THR A 60 -12.44 -18.40 3.03
CA THR A 60 -13.30 -18.24 1.84
C THR A 60 -12.80 -17.11 0.95
N ALA A 61 -12.45 -15.95 1.53
CA ALA A 61 -11.93 -14.81 0.77
C ALA A 61 -10.63 -15.16 0.03
N ASN A 62 -9.71 -15.90 0.67
CA ASN A 62 -8.44 -16.31 0.07
C ASN A 62 -8.65 -17.29 -1.11
N VAL A 63 -9.58 -18.23 -0.97
CA VAL A 63 -9.95 -19.15 -2.05
C VAL A 63 -10.55 -18.36 -3.22
N GLN A 64 -11.51 -17.47 -2.97
CA GLN A 64 -12.13 -16.65 -4.02
C GLN A 64 -11.11 -15.75 -4.73
N MET A 65 -10.19 -15.13 -3.97
CA MET A 65 -9.08 -14.34 -4.52
C MET A 65 -8.17 -15.17 -5.44
N THR A 66 -7.96 -16.45 -5.11
CA THR A 66 -7.15 -17.36 -5.93
C THR A 66 -7.80 -17.62 -7.29
N PHE A 67 -9.12 -17.87 -7.32
CA PHE A 67 -9.85 -18.03 -8.57
C PHE A 67 -9.90 -16.74 -9.39
N LEU A 68 -10.09 -15.57 -8.76
CA LEU A 68 -10.01 -14.29 -9.46
C LEU A 68 -8.65 -14.09 -10.14
N ARG A 69 -7.55 -14.37 -9.44
CA ARG A 69 -6.21 -14.29 -10.04
C ARG A 69 -6.02 -15.25 -11.22
N LEU A 70 -6.61 -16.44 -11.17
CA LEU A 70 -6.50 -17.46 -12.22
C LEU A 70 -7.33 -17.10 -13.46
N LEU A 71 -8.47 -16.44 -13.26
CA LEU A 71 -9.41 -16.09 -14.33
C LEU A 71 -9.12 -14.72 -14.97
N SER A 72 -8.14 -13.98 -14.44
CA SER A 72 -7.76 -12.66 -14.92
C SER A 72 -6.36 -12.62 -15.50
N THR A 73 -6.19 -11.73 -16.46
CA THR A 73 -4.95 -11.47 -17.18
C THR A 73 -4.13 -10.34 -16.57
N GLU A 74 -4.78 -9.42 -15.87
CA GLU A 74 -4.13 -8.33 -15.18
C GLU A 74 -4.84 -7.96 -13.88
N GLY A 75 -4.12 -7.22 -13.03
CA GLY A 75 -4.69 -6.62 -11.84
C GLY A 75 -4.07 -5.27 -11.54
N SER A 76 -4.85 -4.44 -10.87
CA SER A 76 -4.44 -3.11 -10.42
C SER A 76 -4.91 -2.83 -9.00
N GLN A 77 -4.15 -2.01 -8.29
CA GLN A 77 -4.56 -1.52 -6.98
C GLN A 77 -3.91 -0.19 -6.64
N ASN A 78 -4.68 0.68 -5.99
CA ASN A 78 -4.23 1.95 -5.47
C ASN A 78 -4.16 1.94 -3.95
N ILE A 79 -3.17 2.65 -3.40
CA ILE A 79 -3.12 3.00 -1.98
C ILE A 79 -2.83 4.49 -1.83
N THR A 80 -3.41 5.12 -0.80
CA THR A 80 -3.13 6.52 -0.46
C THR A 80 -2.40 6.57 0.87
N TYR A 81 -1.14 6.97 0.83
CA TYR A 81 -0.36 7.23 2.04
C TYR A 81 -0.59 8.67 2.48
N HIS A 82 -1.22 8.86 3.64
CA HIS A 82 -1.35 10.16 4.29
C HIS A 82 -0.14 10.41 5.15
N CYS A 83 0.43 11.60 5.05
CA CYS A 83 1.70 11.93 5.68
C CYS A 83 1.63 13.26 6.43
N LYS A 84 2.31 13.34 7.57
CA LYS A 84 2.67 14.59 8.23
C LYS A 84 4.12 14.46 8.68
N ASN A 85 4.98 15.35 8.17
CA ASN A 85 6.43 15.28 8.34
C ASN A 85 7.05 13.91 7.98
N SER A 86 6.57 13.28 6.92
CA SER A 86 7.04 11.97 6.46
C SER A 86 7.09 11.94 4.94
N ILE A 87 8.24 11.57 4.37
CA ILE A 87 8.42 11.39 2.93
C ILE A 87 7.85 10.04 2.49
N ALA A 88 7.08 10.06 1.39
CA ALA A 88 6.44 8.86 0.83
C ALA A 88 7.08 8.37 -0.48
N TYR A 89 7.60 9.29 -1.29
CA TYR A 89 8.19 9.00 -2.60
C TYR A 89 9.38 9.91 -2.89
N LEU A 90 9.17 11.11 -3.44
CA LEU A 90 10.25 12.05 -3.75
C LEU A 90 10.65 12.85 -2.52
N ASP A 91 11.93 12.78 -2.13
CA ASP A 91 12.50 13.77 -1.20
C ASP A 91 12.95 14.99 -2.00
N GLU A 92 12.20 16.10 -1.90
CA GLU A 92 12.50 17.30 -2.68
C GLU A 92 13.84 17.94 -2.28
N ALA A 93 14.23 17.84 -1.00
CA ALA A 93 15.49 18.41 -0.54
C ALA A 93 16.70 17.62 -1.05
N ALA A 94 16.56 16.30 -1.19
CA ALA A 94 17.62 15.43 -1.68
C ALA A 94 17.56 15.14 -3.20
N GLY A 95 16.44 15.47 -3.85
CA GLY A 95 16.21 15.26 -5.28
C GLY A 95 16.21 13.79 -5.71
N ASN A 96 15.83 12.86 -4.84
CA ASN A 96 15.87 11.42 -5.12
C ASN A 96 14.76 10.62 -4.40
N LEU A 97 14.63 9.34 -4.74
CA LEU A 97 13.58 8.44 -4.25
C LEU A 97 14.08 7.47 -3.16
N LYS A 98 15.24 7.73 -2.54
CA LYS A 98 15.84 6.80 -1.57
C LYS A 98 14.98 6.58 -0.32
N LYS A 99 14.10 7.53 0.00
CA LYS A 99 13.16 7.47 1.13
C LYS A 99 11.78 6.95 0.76
N ALA A 100 11.58 6.55 -0.49
CA ALA A 100 10.29 6.08 -0.96
C ALA A 100 9.85 4.82 -0.19
N LEU A 101 8.55 4.72 0.09
CA LEU A 101 7.98 3.61 0.84
C LEU A 101 8.03 2.30 0.03
N LEU A 102 8.00 1.18 0.72
CA LEU A 102 7.87 -0.14 0.10
C LEU A 102 6.46 -0.67 0.22
N ILE A 103 6.10 -1.51 -0.73
CA ILE A 103 4.81 -2.21 -0.76
C ILE A 103 5.10 -3.71 -0.81
N GLN A 104 4.41 -4.49 0.02
CA GLN A 104 4.44 -5.95 -0.05
C GLN A 104 3.23 -6.42 -0.84
N GLY A 105 3.48 -7.16 -1.92
CA GLY A 105 2.45 -7.88 -2.65
C GLY A 105 2.13 -9.23 -2.01
N SER A 106 1.03 -9.85 -2.42
CA SER A 106 0.49 -11.07 -1.80
C SER A 106 1.32 -12.35 -1.95
N ASN A 107 2.40 -12.33 -2.72
CA ASN A 107 3.34 -13.42 -2.88
C ASN A 107 4.74 -13.06 -2.34
N ASP A 108 4.76 -12.25 -1.27
CA ASP A 108 5.96 -11.73 -0.60
C ASP A 108 6.89 -10.92 -1.50
N VAL A 109 6.38 -10.48 -2.65
CA VAL A 109 7.14 -9.65 -3.56
C VAL A 109 7.20 -8.24 -3.04
N GLU A 110 8.40 -7.68 -3.03
CA GLU A 110 8.59 -6.28 -2.70
C GLU A 110 8.44 -5.41 -3.96
N ILE A 111 7.57 -4.41 -3.88
CA ILE A 111 7.31 -3.44 -4.93
C ILE A 111 7.89 -2.10 -4.48
N ARG A 112 8.75 -1.51 -5.31
CA ARG A 112 9.64 -0.39 -4.98
C ARG A 112 9.34 0.84 -5.86
N ALA A 113 9.95 1.98 -5.53
CA ALA A 113 9.92 3.18 -6.37
C ALA A 113 10.84 3.10 -7.60
N GLU A 114 11.95 2.36 -7.49
CA GLU A 114 13.01 2.28 -8.51
C GLU A 114 13.48 0.83 -8.68
N GLY A 115 14.09 0.53 -9.83
CA GLY A 115 14.65 -0.78 -10.15
C GLY A 115 13.98 -1.43 -11.35
N ASN A 116 13.77 -2.75 -11.28
CA ASN A 116 13.15 -3.50 -12.36
C ASN A 116 11.69 -3.06 -12.54
N SER A 117 11.33 -2.60 -13.74
CA SER A 117 10.03 -2.02 -14.06
C SER A 117 8.83 -2.94 -13.75
N ARG A 118 9.04 -4.26 -13.67
CA ARG A 118 7.99 -5.22 -13.29
C ARG A 118 7.64 -5.16 -11.80
N PHE A 119 8.50 -4.57 -10.97
CA PHE A 119 8.36 -4.46 -9.52
C PHE A 119 8.41 -3.01 -9.05
N THR A 120 8.16 -2.06 -9.95
CA THR A 120 8.05 -0.64 -9.61
C THR A 120 6.59 -0.19 -9.63
N TYR A 121 6.17 0.54 -8.61
CA TYR A 121 4.88 1.23 -8.61
C TYR A 121 4.97 2.60 -9.28
N THR A 122 3.82 3.17 -9.65
CA THR A 122 3.70 4.53 -10.17
C THR A 122 3.03 5.45 -9.15
N VAL A 123 3.36 6.73 -9.17
CA VAL A 123 2.75 7.73 -8.29
C VAL A 123 1.81 8.62 -9.11
N LEU A 124 0.52 8.59 -8.76
CA LEU A 124 -0.53 9.38 -9.41
C LEU A 124 -0.54 10.83 -8.90
N LYS A 125 -0.16 11.02 -7.64
CA LYS A 125 -0.05 12.33 -6.99
C LYS A 125 0.93 12.24 -5.82
N ASP A 126 1.90 13.14 -5.75
CA ASP A 126 2.82 13.25 -4.62
C ASP A 126 2.61 14.59 -3.90
N GLY A 127 2.24 14.53 -2.62
CA GLY A 127 2.11 15.67 -1.73
C GLY A 127 2.93 15.50 -0.44
N CYS A 128 3.82 14.51 -0.40
CA CYS A 128 4.62 14.15 0.77
C CYS A 128 6.11 14.44 0.53
N THR A 129 6.44 15.48 -0.23
CA THR A 129 7.82 15.73 -0.66
C THR A 129 8.68 16.51 0.33
N LYS A 130 8.04 17.10 1.36
CA LYS A 130 8.65 17.97 2.38
C LYS A 130 8.00 17.80 3.75
N HIS A 131 8.73 18.16 4.80
CA HIS A 131 8.21 18.24 6.17
C HIS A 131 7.62 19.63 6.44
N THR A 132 6.29 19.75 6.31
CA THR A 132 5.58 21.04 6.39
C THR A 132 4.80 21.24 7.69
N GLY A 133 4.74 20.23 8.56
CA GLY A 133 3.87 20.16 9.74
C GLY A 133 2.38 19.95 9.43
N LYS A 134 1.98 19.95 8.15
CA LYS A 134 0.61 19.76 7.69
C LYS A 134 0.41 18.39 7.06
N TRP A 135 -0.84 17.94 7.03
CA TRP A 135 -1.19 16.69 6.35
C TRP A 135 -1.11 16.84 4.83
N GLY A 136 -0.33 15.97 4.21
CA GLY A 136 -0.29 15.73 2.77
C GLY A 136 -0.75 14.30 2.46
N LYS A 137 -0.74 13.96 1.17
CA LYS A 137 -1.00 12.58 0.73
C LYS A 137 -0.24 12.25 -0.55
N THR A 138 0.15 10.99 -0.68
CA THR A 138 0.71 10.41 -1.90
C THR A 138 -0.15 9.25 -2.35
N MET A 139 -0.58 9.28 -3.61
CA MET A 139 -1.41 8.25 -4.22
C MET A 139 -0.53 7.37 -5.09
N ILE A 140 -0.42 6.10 -4.73
CA ILE A 140 0.41 5.10 -5.39
C ILE A 140 -0.49 4.10 -6.10
N GLU A 141 -0.11 3.73 -7.31
CA GLU A 141 -0.76 2.72 -8.13
C GLU A 141 0.24 1.62 -8.49
N TYR A 142 -0.18 0.37 -8.38
CA TYR A 142 0.55 -0.77 -8.93
C TYR A 142 -0.35 -1.54 -9.90
N ARG A 143 0.15 -1.76 -11.12
CA ARG A 143 -0.49 -2.55 -12.18
C ARG A 143 0.43 -3.70 -12.57
N SER A 144 -0.13 -4.89 -12.77
CA SER A 144 0.66 -6.09 -13.10
C SER A 144 -0.15 -7.11 -13.88
N GLN A 145 0.45 -7.66 -14.95
CA GLN A 145 -0.06 -8.86 -15.64
C GLN A 145 0.20 -10.16 -14.83
N LYS A 146 1.08 -10.10 -13.82
CA LYS A 146 1.24 -11.20 -12.86
C LYS A 146 0.30 -10.95 -11.68
N THR A 147 -0.94 -11.42 -11.80
CA THR A 147 -2.04 -11.24 -10.82
C THR A 147 -1.69 -11.78 -9.43
N SER A 148 -0.80 -12.77 -9.33
CA SER A 148 -0.36 -13.34 -8.04
C SER A 148 0.41 -12.35 -7.14
N ARG A 149 0.81 -11.18 -7.67
CA ARG A 149 1.46 -10.13 -6.88
C ARG A 149 0.47 -9.24 -6.12
N LEU A 150 -0.80 -9.29 -6.49
CA LEU A 150 -1.87 -8.52 -5.87
C LEU A 150 -2.81 -9.43 -5.07
N PRO A 151 -3.43 -8.94 -3.99
CA PRO A 151 -3.42 -7.54 -3.56
C PRO A 151 -2.17 -7.14 -2.78
N ILE A 152 -2.07 -5.86 -2.47
CA ILE A 152 -1.12 -5.29 -1.52
C ILE A 152 -1.49 -5.74 -0.11
N ILE A 153 -0.54 -6.31 0.63
CA ILE A 153 -0.77 -6.88 1.96
C ILE A 153 -0.08 -6.11 3.08
N ASP A 154 0.92 -5.28 2.77
CA ASP A 154 1.60 -4.44 3.74
C ASP A 154 2.31 -3.25 3.07
N ILE A 155 2.69 -2.26 3.87
CA ILE A 155 3.59 -1.17 3.49
C ILE A 155 4.74 -1.04 4.48
N ALA A 156 5.87 -0.54 4.01
CA ALA A 156 6.96 -0.10 4.88
C ALA A 156 7.40 1.32 4.55
N PRO A 157 7.00 2.33 5.33
CA PRO A 157 7.57 3.66 5.25
C PRO A 157 9.03 3.66 5.75
N MET A 158 9.88 4.49 5.13
CA MET A 158 11.27 4.70 5.59
C MET A 158 11.39 5.93 6.50
N ASP A 159 10.75 7.02 6.11
CA ASP A 159 10.88 8.31 6.80
C ASP A 159 9.86 8.48 7.93
N ILE A 160 10.02 7.65 8.96
CA ILE A 160 9.23 7.65 10.21
C ILE A 160 10.16 7.52 11.42
N GLY A 161 9.62 7.52 12.64
CA GLY A 161 10.36 7.34 13.90
C GLY A 161 10.57 8.61 14.72
N GLY A 162 10.38 9.79 14.14
CA GLY A 162 10.40 11.06 14.88
C GLY A 162 9.08 11.35 15.61
N PRO A 163 9.09 12.18 16.66
CA PRO A 163 7.91 12.48 17.47
C PRO A 163 6.78 13.18 16.70
N GLU A 164 7.13 13.99 15.69
CA GLU A 164 6.17 14.70 14.84
C GLU A 164 5.89 14.01 13.51
N GLN A 165 6.39 12.78 13.32
CA GLN A 165 6.17 12.01 12.10
C GLN A 165 4.93 11.13 12.27
N GLU A 166 3.91 11.41 11.49
CA GLU A 166 2.63 10.71 11.54
C GLU A 166 2.25 10.22 10.15
N PHE A 167 1.58 9.08 10.10
CA PHE A 167 1.01 8.58 8.85
C PHE A 167 -0.32 7.88 9.05
N GLY A 168 -1.03 7.71 7.95
CA GLY A 168 -2.21 6.86 7.83
C GLY A 168 -2.30 6.34 6.40
N VAL A 169 -3.20 5.39 6.13
CA VAL A 169 -3.30 4.74 4.82
C VAL A 169 -4.76 4.57 4.47
N ASP A 170 -5.18 4.97 3.26
CA ASP A 170 -6.41 4.46 2.67
C ASP A 170 -6.05 3.39 1.66
N ILE A 171 -6.63 2.21 1.83
CA ILE A 171 -6.37 1.04 0.99
C ILE A 171 -7.47 1.01 -0.06
N GLY A 172 -7.11 1.07 -1.35
CA GLY A 172 -8.06 0.97 -2.44
C GLY A 172 -8.46 -0.49 -2.72
N PRO A 173 -9.56 -0.73 -3.45
CA PRO A 173 -9.90 -2.06 -3.90
C PRO A 173 -8.82 -2.60 -4.84
N VAL A 174 -8.61 -3.91 -4.79
CA VAL A 174 -7.86 -4.63 -5.83
C VAL A 174 -8.82 -4.98 -6.96
N CYS A 175 -8.49 -4.59 -8.18
CA CYS A 175 -9.32 -4.84 -9.37
C CYS A 175 -8.60 -5.81 -10.31
N PHE A 176 -9.34 -6.79 -10.83
CA PHE A 176 -8.83 -7.79 -11.76
C PHE A 176 -9.64 -7.77 -13.07
N LEU A 177 -8.94 -7.94 -14.19
CA LEU A 177 -9.50 -8.10 -15.54
C LEU A 177 -9.01 -9.40 -16.15
#